data_AF-A0A2V6KC21-F1
#
_entry.id   AF-A0A2V6KC21-F1
#
_cell.length_a   1.000
_cell.length_b   1.000
_cell.length_c   1.000
_cell.angle_alpha   90.00
_cell.angle_beta   90.00
_cell.angle_gamma   90.00
#
_symmetry.space_group_name_H-M   'P 1'
#
loop_
_entity.id
_entity.type
_entity.pdbx_description
1 polymer ?
#
loop_
_entity_poly.entity_id
_entity_poly.type
_entity_poly.pdbx_seq_one_letter_code
_entity_poly.pdbx_strand_id
1 'polypeptide(L)'
;PPPHELPGALKSWIKPKTAFFLFWLLFFVISHLWNFRTAPWNGNGLFEDSAIDLLYLKSYVMGHPFQPAWFHPYPYLISRETLFHYYLWAFLDLFGHNIISYEAALLVLWSGVFIFTLLLVDLFFGSYIVTSVIALLFNFLPFAFIYTPVRRISVFSASGL
;
A
#
# COMPACT_ATOMS: atom_id res chain seq x y z
N PRO A 1 18.90 -36.21 28.08
CA PRO A 1 18.16 -35.43 27.07
C PRO A 1 18.87 -34.10 26.78
N PRO A 2 19.52 -33.94 25.62
CA PRO A 2 20.21 -32.70 25.29
C PRO A 2 19.22 -31.59 24.86
N PRO A 3 19.60 -30.32 24.98
CA PRO A 3 18.71 -29.18 24.86
C PRO A 3 18.33 -28.91 23.41
N HIS A 4 17.10 -28.43 23.20
CA HIS A 4 16.57 -27.98 21.91
C HIS A 4 17.51 -26.96 21.22
N GLU A 5 18.34 -27.42 20.29
CA GLU A 5 19.05 -26.56 19.35
C GLU A 5 18.13 -26.17 18.19
N LEU A 6 17.37 -25.09 18.40
CA LEU A 6 16.76 -24.33 17.31
C LEU A 6 17.19 -22.87 17.45
N PRO A 7 18.35 -22.51 16.85
CA PRO A 7 18.37 -21.34 15.97
C PRO A 7 19.38 -21.42 14.81
N GLY A 8 19.82 -22.61 14.39
CA GLY A 8 20.80 -22.76 13.30
C GLY A 8 20.21 -22.65 11.88
N ALA A 9 19.00 -23.17 11.67
CA ALA A 9 18.44 -23.38 10.33
C ALA A 9 17.97 -22.09 9.63
N LEU A 10 17.51 -21.08 10.38
CA LEU A 10 17.07 -19.80 9.82
C LEU A 10 18.24 -18.89 9.39
N LYS A 11 19.43 -19.08 9.96
CA LYS A 11 20.58 -18.19 9.75
C LYS A 11 21.24 -18.35 8.36
N SER A 12 20.95 -19.44 7.64
CA SER A 12 21.64 -19.82 6.40
C SER A 12 20.89 -19.51 5.09
N TRP A 13 19.62 -19.09 5.13
CA TRP A 13 18.79 -19.04 3.91
C TRP A 13 18.57 -17.64 3.33
N ILE A 14 18.72 -16.59 4.13
CA ILE A 14 18.50 -15.23 3.66
C ILE A 14 19.84 -14.62 3.26
N LYS A 15 20.08 -14.53 1.95
CA LYS A 15 21.23 -13.78 1.41
C LYS A 15 21.20 -12.35 1.99
N PRO A 16 22.34 -11.73 2.31
CA PRO A 16 22.39 -10.41 2.97
C PRO A 16 21.60 -9.34 2.19
N LYS A 17 21.62 -9.43 0.86
CA LYS A 17 20.85 -8.56 -0.03
C LYS A 17 19.34 -8.76 0.12
N THR A 18 18.87 -10.00 0.24
CA THR A 18 17.47 -10.30 0.52
C THR A 18 17.07 -9.79 1.90
N ALA A 19 17.93 -9.96 2.91
CA ALA A 19 17.67 -9.46 4.26
C ALA A 19 17.50 -7.93 4.27
N PHE A 20 18.31 -7.23 3.48
CA PHE A 20 18.22 -5.77 3.32
C PHE A 20 16.87 -5.31 2.76
N PHE A 21 16.37 -5.94 1.68
CA PHE A 21 15.05 -5.57 1.14
C PHE A 21 13.91 -5.99 2.05
N LEU A 22 14.01 -7.14 2.72
CA LEU A 22 13.02 -7.56 3.71
C LEU A 22 12.95 -6.60 4.89
N PHE A 23 14.10 -6.09 5.35
CA PHE A 23 14.14 -5.06 6.38
C PHE A 23 13.37 -3.81 5.95
N TRP A 24 13.61 -3.31 4.73
CA TRP A 24 12.89 -2.14 4.22
C TRP A 24 11.40 -2.40 4.00
N LEU A 25 11.02 -3.60 3.54
CA LEU A 25 9.62 -3.99 3.42
C LEU A 25 8.91 -4.00 4.78
N LEU A 26 9.55 -4.59 5.80
CA LEU A 26 9.01 -4.62 7.16
C LEU A 26 8.91 -3.22 7.74
N PHE A 27 9.95 -2.40 7.55
CA PHE A 27 9.93 -0.99 7.96
C PHE A 27 8.79 -0.22 7.29
N PHE A 28 8.55 -0.46 5.99
CA PHE A 28 7.43 0.11 5.27
C PHE A 28 6.10 -0.30 5.88
N VAL A 29 5.82 -1.60 5.99
CA VAL A 29 4.56 -2.09 6.55
C VAL A 29 4.33 -1.58 7.98
N ILE A 30 5.34 -1.64 8.85
CA ILE A 30 5.21 -1.20 10.25
C ILE A 30 4.95 0.30 10.31
N SER A 31 5.70 1.11 9.56
CA SER A 31 5.51 2.57 9.58
C SER A 31 4.14 2.98 9.03
N HIS A 32 3.58 2.21 8.09
CA HIS A 32 2.28 2.46 7.46
C HIS A 32 1.08 1.90 8.25
N LEU A 33 1.32 1.01 9.19
CA LEU A 33 0.31 0.50 10.14
C LEU A 33 0.44 1.16 11.52
N TRP A 34 1.48 1.96 11.73
CA TRP A 34 1.70 2.68 12.98
C TRP A 34 0.55 3.66 13.25
N ASN A 35 0.05 3.68 14.49
CA ASN A 35 -1.10 4.50 14.90
C ASN A 35 -2.43 4.24 14.18
N PHE A 36 -2.62 3.09 13.52
CA PHE A 36 -3.87 2.76 12.83
C PHE A 36 -5.13 2.94 13.70
N ARG A 37 -5.04 2.69 15.02
CA ARG A 37 -6.16 2.84 15.96
C ARG A 37 -6.39 4.27 16.47
N THR A 38 -5.33 5.05 16.64
CA THR A 38 -5.33 6.33 17.37
C THR A 38 -5.23 7.55 16.45
N ALA A 39 -4.99 7.30 15.17
CA ALA A 39 -5.18 8.23 14.07
C ALA A 39 -6.51 8.99 14.19
N PRO A 40 -6.53 10.34 14.34
CA PRO A 40 -7.76 11.16 14.43
C PRO A 40 -8.74 11.01 13.26
N TRP A 41 -8.36 10.26 12.25
CA TRP A 41 -9.07 10.08 11.00
C TRP A 41 -9.73 8.69 10.86
N ASN A 42 -9.51 7.77 11.83
CA ASN A 42 -10.23 6.48 12.00
C ASN A 42 -11.74 6.64 12.31
N GLY A 43 -12.28 7.87 12.32
CA GLY A 43 -13.70 8.16 12.57
C GLY A 43 -14.29 9.38 11.85
N ASN A 44 -13.50 10.13 11.06
CA ASN A 44 -13.90 11.42 10.48
C ASN A 44 -13.74 11.50 8.94
N GLY A 45 -14.03 10.41 8.21
CA GLY A 45 -14.11 10.46 6.73
C GLY A 45 -12.92 9.87 5.96
N LEU A 46 -12.07 9.03 6.58
CA LEU A 46 -10.92 8.42 5.86
C LEU A 46 -11.26 7.53 4.69
N PHE A 47 -12.40 6.90 4.80
CA PHE A 47 -12.84 5.90 3.87
C PHE A 47 -13.93 6.48 2.99
N GLU A 48 -14.09 7.81 2.93
CA GLU A 48 -15.04 8.41 2.00
C GLU A 48 -14.60 8.12 0.56
N ASP A 49 -13.32 8.36 0.24
CA ASP A 49 -12.73 7.98 -1.05
C ASP A 49 -12.75 6.45 -1.25
N SER A 50 -12.30 5.68 -0.25
CA SER A 50 -12.31 4.22 -0.32
C SER A 50 -13.72 3.62 -0.44
N ALA A 51 -14.74 4.26 0.13
CA ALA A 51 -16.14 3.85 0.01
C ALA A 51 -16.71 4.23 -1.37
N ILE A 52 -16.33 5.40 -1.90
CA ILE A 52 -16.65 5.81 -3.27
C ILE A 52 -16.03 4.84 -4.27
N ASP A 53 -14.77 4.45 -4.09
CA ASP A 53 -14.06 3.47 -4.91
C ASP A 53 -14.71 2.08 -4.82
N LEU A 54 -15.06 1.65 -3.61
CA LEU A 54 -15.74 0.37 -3.42
C LEU A 54 -17.15 0.36 -4.03
N LEU A 55 -17.87 1.49 -3.96
CA LEU A 55 -19.16 1.66 -4.62
C LEU A 55 -18.99 1.62 -6.15
N TYR A 56 -17.95 2.27 -6.68
CA TYR A 56 -17.61 2.25 -8.10
C TYR A 56 -17.33 0.82 -8.58
N LEU A 57 -16.47 0.09 -7.87
CA LEU A 57 -16.13 -1.30 -8.18
C LEU A 57 -17.39 -2.18 -8.27
N LYS A 58 -18.25 -2.10 -7.26
CA LYS A 58 -19.48 -2.90 -7.20
C LYS A 58 -20.46 -2.54 -8.32
N SER A 59 -20.50 -1.28 -8.71
CA SER A 59 -21.49 -0.78 -9.67
C SER A 59 -21.07 -0.94 -11.13
N TYR A 60 -19.76 -0.94 -11.41
CA TYR A 60 -19.24 -0.80 -12.78
C TYR A 60 -18.15 -1.78 -13.19
N VAL A 61 -17.52 -2.46 -12.23
CA VAL A 61 -16.44 -3.43 -12.53
C VAL A 61 -16.94 -4.86 -12.36
N MET A 62 -17.57 -5.15 -11.23
CA MET A 62 -18.07 -6.49 -10.93
C MET A 62 -19.22 -6.86 -11.87
N GLY A 63 -19.11 -8.02 -12.51
CA GLY A 63 -20.15 -8.53 -13.41
C GLY A 63 -20.22 -7.85 -14.78
N HIS A 64 -19.25 -6.98 -15.10
CA HIS A 64 -19.17 -6.30 -16.40
C HIS A 64 -17.92 -6.74 -17.19
N PRO A 65 -17.93 -6.66 -18.53
CA PRO A 65 -16.74 -6.90 -19.35
C PRO A 65 -15.60 -5.94 -19.01
N PHE A 66 -14.35 -6.33 -19.29
CA PHE A 66 -13.20 -5.45 -19.11
C PHE A 66 -13.31 -4.23 -20.04
N GLN A 67 -13.26 -3.02 -19.48
CA GLN A 67 -13.41 -1.78 -20.25
C GLN A 67 -12.31 -0.75 -19.91
N PRO A 68 -11.86 0.05 -20.89
CA PRO A 68 -10.73 0.97 -20.70
C PRO A 68 -11.06 2.19 -19.84
N ALA A 69 -12.30 2.70 -19.87
CA ALA A 69 -12.76 3.78 -18.99
C ALA A 69 -14.29 3.89 -19.02
N TRP A 70 -14.95 3.92 -17.87
CA TRP A 70 -16.35 4.33 -17.79
C TRP A 70 -16.42 5.86 -17.69
N PHE A 71 -16.89 6.53 -18.74
CA PHE A 71 -17.16 7.97 -18.68
C PHE A 71 -18.44 8.23 -17.91
N HIS A 72 -18.32 8.82 -16.73
CA HIS A 72 -19.44 9.11 -15.86
C HIS A 72 -19.78 10.60 -15.84
N PRO A 73 -21.07 10.96 -15.88
CA PRO A 73 -21.50 12.33 -15.64
C PRO A 73 -21.26 12.74 -14.17
N TYR A 74 -21.13 14.05 -13.96
CA TYR A 74 -20.95 14.67 -12.64
C TYR A 74 -21.93 14.09 -11.58
N PRO A 75 -21.50 13.82 -10.33
CA PRO A 75 -20.28 14.33 -9.68
C PRO A 75 -19.04 13.44 -9.70
N TYR A 76 -19.12 12.21 -10.21
CA TYR A 76 -18.03 11.22 -10.08
C TYR A 76 -17.23 11.05 -11.38
N LEU A 77 -16.28 11.95 -11.63
CA LEU A 77 -15.32 11.83 -12.75
C LEU A 77 -14.22 10.79 -12.42
N ILE A 78 -14.61 9.53 -12.21
CA ILE A 78 -13.73 8.42 -11.76
C ILE A 78 -13.23 7.56 -12.94
N SER A 79 -13.50 7.97 -14.18
CA SER A 79 -13.10 7.23 -15.39
C SER A 79 -11.60 6.86 -15.43
N ARG A 80 -10.74 7.71 -14.84
CA ARG A 80 -9.28 7.53 -14.72
C ARG A 80 -8.86 6.33 -13.84
N GLU A 81 -9.75 5.80 -13.01
CA GLU A 81 -9.41 4.82 -11.96
C GLU A 81 -9.93 3.41 -12.29
N THR A 82 -10.61 3.24 -13.42
CA THR A 82 -11.17 1.93 -13.84
C THR A 82 -10.11 0.82 -13.86
N LEU A 83 -8.93 1.11 -14.42
CA LEU A 83 -7.83 0.15 -14.48
C LEU A 83 -7.31 -0.23 -13.08
N PHE A 84 -7.25 0.75 -12.18
CA PHE A 84 -6.81 0.55 -10.80
C PHE A 84 -7.75 -0.39 -10.04
N HIS A 85 -9.05 -0.25 -10.23
CA HIS A 85 -10.06 -1.12 -9.61
C HIS A 85 -9.96 -2.58 -10.06
N TYR A 86 -9.54 -2.87 -11.30
CA TYR A 86 -9.29 -4.24 -11.74
C TYR A 86 -8.13 -4.91 -10.99
N TYR A 87 -7.09 -4.17 -10.61
CA TYR A 87 -5.99 -4.72 -9.81
C TYR A 87 -6.41 -5.05 -8.37
N LEU A 88 -7.37 -4.31 -7.82
CA LEU A 88 -7.86 -4.53 -6.46
C LEU A 88 -8.95 -5.61 -6.40
N TRP A 89 -9.69 -5.81 -7.50
CA TRP A 89 -10.84 -6.73 -7.54
C TRP A 89 -10.48 -8.15 -7.09
N ALA A 90 -9.41 -8.76 -7.61
CA ALA A 90 -9.01 -10.12 -7.23
C ALA A 90 -8.71 -10.24 -5.72
N PHE A 91 -8.12 -9.20 -5.13
CA PHE A 91 -7.85 -9.18 -3.68
C PHE A 91 -9.15 -9.08 -2.88
N LEU A 92 -10.08 -8.23 -3.31
CA LEU A 92 -11.37 -8.05 -2.65
C LEU A 92 -12.29 -9.26 -2.80
N ASP A 93 -12.16 -10.04 -3.87
CA ASP A 93 -12.90 -11.28 -4.05
C ASP A 93 -12.45 -12.36 -3.04
N LEU A 94 -11.15 -12.37 -2.71
CA LEU A 94 -10.58 -13.30 -1.73
C LEU A 94 -10.84 -12.88 -0.27
N PHE A 95 -10.77 -11.58 0.03
CA PHE A 95 -10.81 -11.06 1.40
C PHE A 95 -12.10 -10.29 1.74
N GLY A 96 -13.04 -10.20 0.80
CA GLY A 96 -14.32 -9.54 0.95
C GLY A 96 -14.33 -8.08 0.51
N HIS A 97 -15.50 -7.63 0.05
CA HIS A 97 -15.73 -6.27 -0.48
C HIS A 97 -16.10 -5.30 0.64
N ASN A 98 -15.14 -5.01 1.51
CA ASN A 98 -15.25 -4.07 2.63
C ASN A 98 -14.05 -3.11 2.64
N ILE A 99 -14.18 -2.03 3.41
CA ILE A 99 -13.18 -0.96 3.52
C ILE A 99 -11.82 -1.48 4.01
N ILE A 100 -11.79 -2.37 5.00
CA ILE A 100 -10.53 -2.89 5.56
C ILE A 100 -9.78 -3.69 4.51
N SER A 101 -10.49 -4.54 3.77
CA SER A 101 -9.91 -5.30 2.67
C SER A 101 -9.41 -4.41 1.54
N TYR A 102 -10.10 -3.29 1.27
CA TYR A 102 -9.66 -2.29 0.29
C TYR A 102 -8.34 -1.63 0.71
N GLU A 103 -8.25 -1.12 1.94
CA GLU A 103 -7.02 -0.54 2.48
C GLU A 103 -5.86 -1.54 2.54
N ALA A 104 -6.15 -2.80 2.87
CA ALA A 104 -5.15 -3.86 2.83
C ALA A 104 -4.66 -4.11 1.39
N ALA A 105 -5.57 -4.12 0.40
CA ALA A 105 -5.22 -4.25 -1.00
C ALA A 105 -4.33 -3.08 -1.48
N LEU A 106 -4.66 -1.85 -1.08
CA LEU A 106 -3.84 -0.67 -1.35
C LEU A 106 -2.45 -0.79 -0.73
N LEU A 107 -2.37 -1.19 0.54
CA LEU A 107 -1.09 -1.39 1.22
C LEU A 107 -0.23 -2.41 0.46
N VAL A 108 -0.80 -3.53 0.01
CA VAL A 108 -0.09 -4.55 -0.77
C VAL A 108 0.40 -3.99 -2.11
N LEU A 109 -0.44 -3.24 -2.81
CA LEU A 109 -0.06 -2.61 -4.08
C LEU A 109 1.10 -1.62 -3.88
N TRP A 110 1.01 -0.77 -2.87
CA TRP A 110 2.08 0.18 -2.52
C TRP A 110 3.36 -0.50 -2.05
N SER A 111 3.25 -1.61 -1.31
CA SER A 111 4.39 -2.45 -0.94
C SER A 111 5.12 -2.97 -2.18
N GLY A 112 4.36 -3.41 -3.19
CA GLY A 112 4.89 -3.87 -4.47
C GLY A 112 5.65 -2.76 -5.22
N VAL A 113 5.04 -1.58 -5.34
CA VAL A 113 5.66 -0.41 -5.98
C VAL A 113 6.93 0.02 -5.24
N PHE A 114 6.89 0.04 -3.91
CA PHE A 114 8.03 0.38 -3.08
C PHE A 114 9.21 -0.57 -3.33
N ILE A 115 9.00 -1.88 -3.20
CA ILE A 115 10.06 -2.86 -3.41
C ILE A 115 10.57 -2.86 -4.84
N PHE A 116 9.69 -2.76 -5.83
CA PHE A 116 10.10 -2.65 -7.23
C PHE A 116 11.01 -1.44 -7.45
N THR A 117 10.66 -0.29 -6.88
CA THR A 117 11.47 0.93 -6.96
C THR A 117 12.83 0.74 -6.31
N LEU A 118 12.89 0.13 -5.12
CA LEU A 118 14.16 -0.14 -4.45
C LEU A 118 15.05 -1.12 -5.22
N LEU A 119 14.46 -2.16 -5.81
CA LEU A 119 15.19 -3.10 -6.67
C LEU A 119 15.78 -2.39 -7.89
N LEU A 120 15.01 -1.49 -8.50
CA LEU A 120 15.44 -0.71 -9.65
C LEU A 120 16.57 0.27 -9.28
N VAL A 121 16.45 0.98 -8.17
CA VAL A 121 17.51 1.87 -7.66
C VAL A 121 18.77 1.08 -7.35
N ASP A 122 18.64 -0.03 -6.64
CA ASP A 122 19.78 -0.88 -6.31
C ASP A 122 20.46 -1.47 -7.56
N LEU A 123 19.68 -1.82 -8.59
CA LEU A 123 20.18 -2.26 -9.88
C LEU A 123 21.01 -1.18 -10.58
N PHE A 124 20.55 0.08 -10.58
CA PHE A 124 21.25 1.17 -11.27
C PHE A 124 22.46 1.72 -10.51
N PHE A 125 22.37 1.84 -9.19
CA PHE A 125 23.39 2.50 -8.37
C PHE A 125 24.31 1.54 -7.62
N GLY A 126 23.91 0.28 -7.41
CA GLY A 126 24.70 -0.74 -6.72
C GLY A 126 25.10 -0.37 -5.27
N SER A 127 24.43 0.63 -4.67
CA SER A 127 24.81 1.22 -3.39
C SER A 127 23.68 1.11 -2.37
N TYR A 128 23.93 0.36 -1.30
CA TYR A 128 22.99 0.22 -0.19
C TYR A 128 22.65 1.55 0.49
N ILE A 129 23.58 2.52 0.47
CA ILE A 129 23.35 3.86 1.03
C ILE A 129 22.33 4.61 0.18
N VAL A 130 22.52 4.64 -1.15
CA VAL A 130 21.59 5.29 -2.07
C VAL A 130 20.21 4.62 -1.98
N THR A 131 20.16 3.30 -2.02
CA THR A 131 18.91 2.55 -1.88
C THR A 131 18.21 2.84 -0.56
N SER A 132 18.95 2.96 0.55
CA SER A 132 18.39 3.32 1.86
C SER A 132 17.84 4.74 1.93
N VAL A 133 18.54 5.71 1.32
CA VAL A 133 18.06 7.09 1.23
C VAL A 133 16.78 7.14 0.40
N ILE A 134 16.73 6.47 -0.75
CA ILE A 134 15.51 6.39 -1.55
C ILE A 134 14.40 5.65 -0.79
N ALA A 135 14.72 4.58 -0.06
CA ALA A 135 13.75 3.87 0.76
C ALA A 135 13.14 4.79 1.82
N LEU A 136 13.93 5.58 2.53
CA LEU A 136 13.42 6.57 3.48
C LEU A 136 12.56 7.62 2.78
N LEU A 137 13.03 8.18 1.67
CA LEU A 137 12.28 9.22 0.94
C LEU A 137 10.95 8.66 0.43
N PHE A 138 10.95 7.50 -0.22
CA PHE A 138 9.73 6.88 -0.77
C PHE A 138 8.79 6.39 0.32
N ASN A 139 9.32 5.96 1.47
CA ASN A 139 8.52 5.60 2.63
C ASN A 139 7.75 6.79 3.21
N PHE A 140 8.24 8.03 3.06
CA PHE A 140 7.59 9.23 3.61
C PHE A 140 7.10 10.24 2.55
N LEU A 141 7.31 9.94 1.26
CA LEU A 141 6.85 10.75 0.15
C LEU A 141 5.31 10.78 0.16
N PRO A 142 4.69 11.94 -0.10
CA PRO A 142 3.25 12.12 0.04
C PRO A 142 2.44 11.08 -0.74
N PHE A 143 2.89 10.66 -1.92
CA PHE A 143 2.11 9.77 -2.78
C PHE A 143 1.96 8.34 -2.23
N ALA A 144 3.03 7.74 -1.69
CA ALA A 144 2.91 6.43 -1.02
C ALA A 144 2.09 6.54 0.28
N PHE A 145 2.12 7.71 0.91
CA PHE A 145 1.58 8.00 2.23
C PHE A 145 0.10 8.51 2.19
N ILE A 146 -0.36 9.08 1.07
CA ILE A 146 -1.74 9.60 0.85
C ILE A 146 -2.73 8.46 0.59
N TYR A 147 -2.28 7.39 -0.05
CA TYR A 147 -3.10 6.22 -0.40
C TYR A 147 -2.87 5.02 0.53
N THR A 148 -2.28 5.29 1.70
CA THR A 148 -2.03 4.32 2.77
C THR A 148 -2.36 5.00 4.11
N PRO A 149 -2.49 4.27 5.23
CA PRO A 149 -3.20 4.78 6.41
C PRO A 149 -2.58 6.00 7.12
N VAL A 150 -1.37 6.45 6.78
CA VAL A 150 -0.54 7.34 7.64
C VAL A 150 -0.48 8.80 7.18
N ARG A 151 -0.83 9.21 5.95
CA ARG A 151 -0.85 10.65 5.54
C ARG A 151 -2.22 11.25 5.25
N ARG A 152 -3.25 10.89 6.01
CA ARG A 152 -4.24 11.92 6.39
C ARG A 152 -3.76 12.81 7.54
N ILE A 153 -2.48 12.74 7.93
CA ILE A 153 -1.86 13.54 9.01
C ILE A 153 -1.57 15.00 8.63
N SER A 154 -1.05 15.30 7.44
CA SER A 154 -0.42 16.61 7.18
C SER A 154 -1.23 17.59 6.34
N VAL A 155 -2.23 17.13 5.59
CA VAL A 155 -3.08 18.03 4.78
C VAL A 155 -4.15 18.70 5.66
N PHE A 156 -4.75 17.97 6.61
CA PHE A 156 -5.77 18.53 7.50
C PHE A 156 -5.22 19.46 8.59
N SER A 157 -3.98 19.22 9.08
CA SER A 157 -3.36 20.13 10.06
C SER A 157 -2.97 21.48 9.45
N ALA A 158 -2.81 21.56 8.13
CA ALA A 158 -2.48 22.80 7.43
C ALA A 158 -3.73 23.50 6.84
N SER A 159 -4.87 22.81 6.73
CA SER A 159 -6.07 23.38 6.11
C SER A 159 -7.07 24.02 7.09
N GLY A 160 -6.83 23.98 8.40
CA GLY A 160 -7.60 24.78 9.38
C GLY A 160 -9.12 24.70 9.20
N LEU A 161 -9.64 23.51 8.88
CA LEU A 161 -11.05 23.15 8.81
C LEU A 161 -11.31 21.98 9.75
#